data_AF-A0A2D9NGA2-F1
#
_entry.id   AF-A0A2D9NGA2-F1
#
_cell.length_a   1.000
_cell.length_b   1.000
_cell.length_c   1.000
_cell.angle_alpha   90.00
_cell.angle_beta   90.00
_cell.angle_gamma   90.00
#
_symmetry.space_group_name_H-M   'P 1'
#
loop_
_entity.id
_entity.type
_entity.pdbx_description
1 polymer ?
#
loop_
_entity_poly.entity_id
_entity_poly.type
_entity_poly.pdbx_seq_one_letter_code
_entity_poly.pdbx_strand_id
1 'polypeptide(L)'
;MTRTLVLTIDRDNDLGIKAGLRGPVIGRKSTLSAALRLGLADPEESDTNAILGALHHHDRILDSGEPNDAVEVAILTGDERVGARSDRAIAKQLEEVISEFQPDCAILVTDGAEDEAVMPIIQSRVRIDYVEKIIVRQSKGIEGTFYYIMKAIEDPKWRARLLVPLSVFMMIIGLGMILPGGGVLIGAMPLIVGIWLLAKGLGAENQFERLMLDMRDSAMGGIVSSLLWAFASFSSLLAILESYRTIVQADSGLSTVQIAIEAMDSGLQWIILASLAVAMSMVVLRWRRGTLTGRVFQIMAGGAVIYAFAEAGLDVARQITGGVTYELDPGVIYNDWGLAVVAIVVYWMVRTGVKSWSTRQETQGRFWGV
;
A
#
# COMPACT_ATOMS: atom_id res chain seq x y z
N MET A 1 -8.90 -10.56 53.38
CA MET A 1 -7.51 -11.04 53.16
C MET A 1 -7.28 -10.96 51.67
N THR A 2 -7.05 -9.75 51.19
CA THR A 2 -6.52 -9.54 49.84
C THR A 2 -5.03 -9.33 49.96
N ARG A 3 -4.27 -10.06 49.14
CA ARG A 3 -2.81 -9.89 49.03
C ARG A 3 -2.50 -9.02 47.83
N THR A 4 -2.06 -7.80 48.10
CA THR A 4 -1.78 -6.80 47.06
C THR A 4 -0.27 -6.70 46.84
N LEU A 5 0.19 -6.94 45.63
CA LEU A 5 1.58 -6.72 45.23
C LEU A 5 1.71 -5.35 44.56
N VAL A 6 2.50 -4.45 45.13
CA VAL A 6 2.90 -3.21 44.45
C VAL A 6 4.17 -3.50 43.66
N LEU A 7 4.09 -3.43 42.34
CA LEU A 7 5.16 -3.82 41.44
C LEU A 7 5.70 -2.60 40.71
N THR A 8 7.01 -2.52 40.59
CA THR A 8 7.69 -1.60 39.68
C THR A 8 8.70 -2.37 38.84
N ILE A 9 8.98 -1.87 37.64
CA ILE A 9 9.75 -2.58 36.63
C ILE A 9 10.83 -1.64 36.14
N ASP A 10 12.04 -2.17 36.04
CA ASP A 10 13.18 -1.56 35.40
C ASP A 10 13.59 -2.51 34.26
N ARG A 11 13.14 -2.22 33.03
CA ARG A 11 13.24 -3.17 31.91
C ARG A 11 14.64 -3.23 31.29
N ASP A 12 15.38 -2.13 31.27
CA ASP A 12 16.74 -2.01 30.74
C ASP A 12 17.83 -2.24 31.81
N ASN A 13 17.41 -2.53 33.05
CA ASN A 13 18.27 -2.99 34.14
C ASN A 13 19.27 -1.90 34.61
N ASP A 14 18.80 -0.66 34.67
CA ASP A 14 19.54 0.46 35.23
C ASP A 14 19.87 0.25 36.71
N LEU A 15 19.00 -0.40 37.47
CA LEU A 15 19.26 -0.80 38.85
C LEU A 15 20.44 -1.77 38.95
N GLY A 16 20.60 -2.67 37.98
CA GLY A 16 21.70 -3.62 37.91
C GLY A 16 23.01 -2.99 37.47
N ILE A 17 22.97 -2.09 36.50
CA ILE A 17 24.15 -1.46 35.90
C ILE A 17 24.68 -0.32 36.78
N LYS A 18 23.79 0.60 37.19
CA LYS A 18 24.15 1.82 37.90
C LYS A 18 24.27 1.59 39.41
N ALA A 19 23.35 0.82 40.00
CA ALA A 19 23.32 0.57 41.46
C ALA A 19 23.93 -0.78 41.88
N GLY A 20 24.28 -1.66 40.93
CA GLY A 20 24.92 -2.95 41.21
C GLY A 20 24.00 -3.95 41.94
N LEU A 21 22.68 -3.76 41.86
CA LEU A 21 21.68 -4.60 42.54
C LEU A 21 21.10 -5.62 41.57
N ARG A 22 21.01 -6.88 41.99
CA ARG A 22 20.36 -7.93 41.20
C ARG A 22 18.90 -8.06 41.63
N GLY A 23 17.98 -8.05 40.67
CA GLY A 23 16.58 -8.37 40.96
C GLY A 23 16.30 -9.88 41.09
N PRO A 24 15.13 -10.24 41.65
CA PRO A 24 14.09 -9.32 42.13
C PRO A 24 14.45 -8.71 43.48
N VAL A 25 14.10 -7.43 43.67
CA VAL A 25 14.23 -6.78 44.99
C VAL A 25 12.86 -6.80 45.66
N ILE A 26 12.73 -7.61 46.71
CA ILE A 26 11.47 -7.81 47.44
C ILE A 26 11.61 -7.20 48.84
N GLY A 27 10.54 -6.57 49.32
CA GLY A 27 10.48 -6.03 50.67
C GLY A 27 10.70 -4.53 50.72
N ARG A 28 9.88 -3.83 51.50
CA ARG A 28 9.93 -2.37 51.67
C ARG A 28 11.33 -1.83 51.99
N LYS A 29 12.07 -2.47 52.89
CA LYS A 29 13.43 -2.02 53.29
C LYS A 29 14.43 -2.17 52.14
N SER A 30 14.36 -3.28 51.42
CA SER A 30 15.22 -3.58 50.27
C SER A 30 14.95 -2.60 49.13
N THR A 31 13.68 -2.36 48.83
CA THR A 31 13.21 -1.40 47.80
C THR A 31 13.62 0.03 48.12
N LEU A 32 13.52 0.47 49.39
CA LEU A 32 14.01 1.79 49.80
C LEU A 32 15.53 1.91 49.64
N SER A 33 16.28 0.88 50.02
CA SER A 33 17.73 0.87 49.80
C SER A 33 18.09 0.89 48.31
N ALA A 34 17.27 0.25 47.47
CA ALA A 34 17.46 0.24 46.02
C ALA A 34 17.23 1.63 45.41
N ALA A 35 16.12 2.29 45.77
CA ALA A 35 15.85 3.67 45.36
C ALA A 35 16.96 4.64 45.76
N LEU A 36 17.45 4.55 47.00
CA LEU A 36 18.52 5.41 47.49
C LEU A 36 19.85 5.15 46.77
N ARG A 37 20.18 3.89 46.48
CA ARG A 37 21.41 3.55 45.75
C ARG A 37 21.35 4.01 44.30
N LEU A 38 20.22 3.83 43.63
CA LEU A 38 20.02 4.28 42.26
C LEU A 38 20.07 5.81 42.19
N GLY A 39 19.32 6.52 43.03
CA GLY A 39 19.32 7.98 43.04
C GLY A 39 20.66 8.62 43.47
N LEU A 40 21.51 7.90 44.22
CA LEU A 40 22.89 8.35 44.51
C LEU A 40 23.85 8.08 43.35
N ALA A 41 23.64 7.00 42.59
CA ALA A 41 24.46 6.66 41.44
C ALA A 41 24.12 7.54 40.23
N ASP A 42 22.83 7.79 40.00
CA ASP A 42 22.31 8.60 38.90
C ASP A 42 21.07 9.40 39.34
N PRO A 43 21.24 10.66 39.78
CA PRO A 43 20.14 11.51 40.22
C PRO A 43 19.18 11.93 39.10
N GLU A 44 19.56 11.77 37.84
CA GLU A 44 18.74 12.16 36.67
C GLU A 44 17.75 11.06 36.28
N GLU A 45 17.91 9.85 36.82
CA GLU A 45 17.11 8.69 36.47
C GLU A 45 15.65 8.81 36.94
N SER A 46 14.70 8.58 36.03
CA SER A 46 13.28 8.65 36.34
C SER A 46 12.77 7.43 37.11
N ASP A 47 13.41 6.27 36.96
CA ASP A 47 13.08 5.04 37.71
C ASP A 47 13.13 5.24 39.22
N THR A 48 14.05 6.08 39.71
CA THR A 48 14.15 6.40 41.14
C THR A 48 12.81 6.91 41.68
N ASN A 49 12.10 7.74 40.90
CA ASN A 49 10.81 8.29 41.28
C ASN A 49 9.68 7.24 41.13
N ALA A 50 9.76 6.33 40.16
CA ALA A 50 8.83 5.22 40.04
C ALA A 50 8.91 4.30 41.28
N ILE A 51 10.12 3.95 41.73
CA ILE A 51 10.34 3.12 42.93
C ILE A 51 9.83 3.83 44.19
N LEU A 52 10.08 5.14 44.32
CA LEU A 52 9.52 5.94 45.43
C LEU A 52 8.00 6.01 45.38
N GLY A 53 7.41 6.10 44.18
CA GLY A 53 5.97 5.99 43.96
C GLY A 53 5.42 4.65 44.46
N ALA A 54 6.07 3.54 44.10
CA ALA A 54 5.69 2.20 44.57
C ALA A 54 5.75 2.08 46.10
N LEU A 55 6.78 2.63 46.75
CA LEU A 55 6.87 2.68 48.21
C LEU A 55 5.76 3.53 48.83
N HIS A 56 5.43 4.67 48.23
CA HIS A 56 4.33 5.52 48.70
C HIS A 56 2.98 4.81 48.61
N HIS A 57 2.73 4.06 47.54
CA HIS A 57 1.53 3.23 47.41
C HIS A 57 1.46 2.10 48.44
N HIS A 58 2.57 1.40 48.61
CA HIS A 58 2.70 0.35 49.62
C HIS A 58 2.30 0.88 51.01
N ASP A 59 2.88 2.01 51.43
CA ASP A 59 2.62 2.60 52.74
C ASP A 59 1.17 3.09 52.87
N ARG A 60 0.62 3.70 51.81
CA ARG A 60 -0.76 4.16 51.80
C ARG A 60 -1.76 3.02 51.94
N ILE A 61 -1.53 1.89 51.27
CA ILE A 61 -2.42 0.73 51.35
C ILE A 61 -2.30 0.08 52.73
N LEU A 62 -1.09 -0.02 53.28
CA LEU A 62 -0.86 -0.53 54.63
C LEU A 62 -1.59 0.30 55.70
N ASP A 63 -1.60 1.63 55.56
CA ASP A 63 -2.27 2.55 56.49
C ASP A 63 -3.80 2.54 56.35
N SER A 64 -4.32 2.31 55.13
CA SER A 64 -5.77 2.32 54.84
C SER A 64 -6.44 0.95 54.89
N GLY A 65 -5.66 -0.12 54.91
CA GLY A 65 -6.12 -1.50 54.76
C GLY A 65 -6.79 -2.07 56.01
N GLU A 66 -7.55 -3.15 55.84
CA GLU A 66 -8.06 -3.90 56.99
C GLU A 66 -6.93 -4.73 57.64
N PRO A 67 -7.03 -5.08 58.94
CA PRO A 67 -5.96 -5.78 59.68
C PRO A 67 -5.53 -7.14 59.12
N ASN A 68 -6.28 -7.66 58.15
CA ASN A 68 -6.11 -8.96 57.51
C ASN A 68 -5.59 -8.87 56.08
N ASP A 69 -5.33 -7.66 55.55
CA ASP A 69 -4.79 -7.49 54.21
C ASP A 69 -3.26 -7.44 54.28
N ALA A 70 -2.62 -8.08 53.30
CA ALA A 70 -1.17 -8.10 53.21
C ALA A 70 -0.74 -7.33 51.96
N VAL A 71 0.28 -6.50 52.12
CA VAL A 71 0.85 -5.70 51.03
C VAL A 71 2.33 -5.97 50.98
N GLU A 72 2.85 -6.19 49.78
CA GLU A 72 4.28 -6.36 49.55
C GLU A 72 4.70 -5.50 48.35
N VAL A 73 5.96 -5.07 48.34
CA VAL A 73 6.53 -4.29 47.23
C VAL A 73 7.70 -5.04 46.60
N ALA A 74 7.72 -5.07 45.26
CA ALA A 74 8.79 -5.71 44.51
C ALA A 74 9.24 -4.86 43.32
N ILE A 75 10.54 -4.91 43.03
CA ILE A 75 11.17 -4.38 41.82
C ILE A 75 11.62 -5.55 40.96
N LEU A 76 11.18 -5.58 39.70
CA LEU A 76 11.67 -6.52 38.70
C LEU A 76 12.69 -5.82 37.81
N THR A 77 13.81 -6.50 37.55
CA THR A 77 14.89 -5.98 36.70
C THR A 77 15.04 -6.81 35.43
N GLY A 78 15.26 -6.15 34.31
CA GLY A 78 15.41 -6.79 33.01
C GLY A 78 16.87 -7.07 32.63
N ASP A 79 17.24 -6.69 31.41
CA ASP A 79 18.59 -6.83 30.86
C ASP A 79 18.87 -5.61 29.97
N GLU A 80 20.11 -5.11 29.97
CA GLU A 80 20.57 -3.98 29.15
C GLU A 80 20.16 -4.13 27.68
N ARG A 81 20.17 -5.37 27.18
CA ARG A 81 19.69 -5.69 25.84
C ARG A 81 18.19 -5.99 25.93
N VAL A 82 17.42 -4.89 25.98
CA VAL A 82 15.96 -4.86 25.90
C VAL A 82 15.44 -5.82 24.81
N GLY A 83 14.35 -6.51 25.10
CA GLY A 83 13.73 -7.50 24.22
C GLY A 83 13.59 -8.86 24.90
N ALA A 84 13.69 -9.95 24.12
CA ALA A 84 13.33 -11.29 24.60
C ALA A 84 14.14 -11.82 25.81
N ARG A 85 15.35 -11.29 26.05
CA ARG A 85 16.15 -11.64 27.24
C ARG A 85 15.63 -10.96 28.50
N SER A 86 15.41 -9.65 28.43
CA SER A 86 14.79 -8.86 29.49
C SER A 86 13.40 -9.41 29.84
N ASP A 87 12.55 -9.65 28.84
CA ASP A 87 11.21 -10.20 29.03
C ASP A 87 11.22 -11.56 29.76
N ARG A 88 12.21 -12.43 29.45
CA ARG A 88 12.38 -13.73 30.12
C ARG A 88 12.90 -13.58 31.54
N ALA A 89 13.80 -12.63 31.80
CA ALA A 89 14.31 -12.34 33.13
C ALA A 89 13.18 -11.83 34.03
N ILE A 90 12.40 -10.86 33.56
CA ILE A 90 11.23 -10.31 34.26
C ILE A 90 10.20 -11.41 34.55
N ALA A 91 9.90 -12.26 33.57
CA ALA A 91 8.98 -13.39 33.76
C ALA A 91 9.43 -14.35 34.86
N LYS A 92 10.74 -14.67 34.91
CA LYS A 92 11.31 -15.56 35.92
C LYS A 92 11.29 -14.91 37.31
N GLN A 93 11.71 -13.65 37.41
CA GLN A 93 11.71 -12.91 38.66
C GLN A 93 10.29 -12.76 39.22
N LEU A 94 9.30 -12.54 38.35
CA LEU A 94 7.90 -12.49 38.75
C LEU A 94 7.40 -13.83 39.33
N GLU A 95 7.82 -14.97 38.76
CA GLU A 95 7.48 -16.29 39.33
C GLU A 95 8.08 -16.49 40.72
N GLU A 96 9.31 -16.00 40.95
CA GLU A 96 9.95 -16.03 42.27
C GLU A 96 9.12 -15.20 43.29
N VAL A 97 8.72 -13.97 42.93
CA VAL A 97 7.89 -13.11 43.78
C VAL A 97 6.53 -13.73 44.09
N ILE A 98 5.87 -14.33 43.08
CA ILE A 98 4.58 -15.01 43.26
C ILE A 98 4.71 -16.22 44.18
N SER A 99 5.80 -16.96 44.08
CA SER A 99 6.03 -18.14 44.93
C SER A 99 6.20 -17.79 46.40
N GLU A 100 6.78 -16.63 46.71
CA GLU A 100 7.04 -16.18 48.07
C GLU A 100 5.81 -15.51 48.71
N PHE A 101 5.12 -14.63 47.99
CA PHE A 101 4.03 -13.81 48.55
C PHE A 101 2.62 -14.29 48.19
N GLN A 102 2.45 -14.97 47.06
CA GLN A 102 1.17 -15.41 46.50
C GLN A 102 0.11 -14.29 46.46
N PRO A 103 0.29 -13.26 45.60
CA PRO A 103 -0.63 -12.14 45.49
C PRO A 103 -1.95 -12.49 44.79
N ASP A 104 -3.05 -11.87 45.24
CA ASP A 104 -4.37 -11.95 44.58
C ASP A 104 -4.50 -10.90 43.47
N CYS A 105 -3.88 -9.73 43.68
CA CYS A 105 -3.84 -8.65 42.72
C CYS A 105 -2.52 -7.88 42.77
N ALA A 106 -2.24 -7.17 41.68
CA ALA A 106 -1.07 -6.31 41.54
C ALA A 106 -1.46 -4.89 41.16
N ILE A 107 -0.71 -3.93 41.70
CA ILE A 107 -0.71 -2.53 41.28
C ILE A 107 0.63 -2.28 40.61
N LEU A 108 0.60 -1.90 39.33
CA LEU A 108 1.82 -1.59 38.60
C LEU A 108 2.12 -0.10 38.69
N VAL A 109 3.35 0.24 39.06
CA VAL A 109 3.87 1.62 39.08
C VAL A 109 5.03 1.73 38.10
N THR A 110 4.90 2.62 37.13
CA THR A 110 5.88 2.85 36.04
C THR A 110 6.04 4.35 35.78
N ASP A 111 7.16 4.77 35.23
CA ASP A 111 7.43 6.12 34.73
C ASP A 111 7.30 6.22 33.19
N GLY A 112 7.52 5.13 32.46
CA GLY A 112 7.71 5.09 31.01
C GLY A 112 6.69 4.26 30.22
N ALA A 113 6.80 4.33 28.89
CA ALA A 113 6.07 3.42 28.00
C ALA A 113 6.83 2.10 27.75
N GLU A 114 8.13 2.07 28.06
CA GLU A 114 8.99 0.91 27.84
C GLU A 114 8.69 -0.22 28.84
N ASP A 115 8.37 0.10 30.08
CA ASP A 115 7.91 -0.87 31.08
C ASP A 115 6.47 -1.31 30.86
N GLU A 116 5.61 -0.43 30.34
CA GLU A 116 4.25 -0.80 29.96
C GLU A 116 4.24 -1.91 28.89
N ALA A 117 5.32 -2.04 28.10
CA ALA A 117 5.43 -3.09 27.09
C ALA A 117 5.52 -4.50 27.68
N VAL A 118 5.95 -4.68 28.94
CA VAL A 118 5.96 -5.99 29.62
C VAL A 118 4.67 -6.31 30.38
N MET A 119 3.69 -5.41 30.33
CA MET A 119 2.36 -5.59 30.93
C MET A 119 1.70 -6.94 30.56
N PRO A 120 1.72 -7.42 29.29
CA PRO A 120 1.10 -8.69 28.95
C PRO A 120 1.72 -9.89 29.68
N ILE A 121 3.02 -9.81 29.99
CA ILE A 121 3.76 -10.86 30.69
C ILE A 121 3.30 -10.93 32.15
N ILE A 122 3.07 -9.77 32.78
CA ILE A 122 2.60 -9.69 34.17
C ILE A 122 1.14 -10.12 34.28
N GLN A 123 0.29 -9.60 33.38
CA GLN A 123 -1.14 -9.96 33.32
C GLN A 123 -1.37 -11.46 33.12
N SER A 124 -0.43 -12.15 32.46
CA SER A 124 -0.52 -13.60 32.28
C SER A 124 -0.35 -14.42 33.57
N ARG A 125 0.22 -13.82 34.64
CA ARG A 125 0.55 -14.51 35.90
C ARG A 125 -0.20 -13.94 37.12
N VAL A 126 -0.48 -12.64 37.14
CA VAL A 126 -1.19 -11.95 38.23
C VAL A 126 -2.19 -10.95 37.65
N ARG A 127 -3.35 -10.82 38.29
CA ARG A 127 -4.36 -9.81 37.90
C ARG A 127 -3.87 -8.42 38.27
N ILE A 128 -3.82 -7.52 37.30
CA ILE A 128 -3.47 -6.10 37.53
C ILE A 128 -4.76 -5.31 37.71
N ASP A 129 -4.96 -4.75 38.91
CA ASP A 129 -6.17 -3.99 39.23
C ASP A 129 -6.01 -2.51 38.84
N TYR A 130 -4.80 -1.97 38.92
CA TYR A 130 -4.52 -0.57 38.64
C TYR A 130 -3.07 -0.35 38.16
N VAL A 131 -2.90 0.63 37.26
CA VAL A 131 -1.60 1.06 36.73
C VAL A 131 -1.44 2.54 37.04
N GLU A 132 -0.40 2.90 37.77
CA GLU A 132 -0.04 4.29 38.05
C GLU A 132 1.20 4.71 37.29
N LYS A 133 1.10 5.88 36.64
CA LYS A 133 2.22 6.50 35.96
C LYS A 133 2.80 7.65 36.78
N ILE A 134 4.04 7.50 37.22
CA ILE A 134 4.77 8.53 37.96
C ILE A 134 5.51 9.43 36.97
N ILE A 135 5.02 10.66 36.81
CA ILE A 135 5.64 11.64 35.92
C ILE A 135 6.28 12.74 36.76
N VAL A 136 7.61 12.82 36.73
CA VAL A 136 8.36 13.90 37.36
C VAL A 136 8.08 15.20 36.62
N ARG A 137 7.41 16.15 37.28
CA ARG A 137 7.11 17.47 36.71
C ARG A 137 8.36 18.33 36.69
N GLN A 138 9.20 18.13 35.69
CA GLN A 138 10.29 19.07 35.36
C GLN A 138 9.70 20.28 34.64
N SER A 139 10.04 21.49 35.08
CA SER A 139 9.74 22.70 34.31
C SER A 139 10.58 22.68 33.04
N LYS A 140 10.08 22.07 31.96
CA LYS A 140 10.74 22.10 30.66
C LYS A 140 10.68 23.52 30.10
N GLY A 141 11.68 24.32 30.42
CA GLY A 141 11.97 25.54 29.68
C GLY A 141 12.41 25.14 28.27
N ILE A 142 11.62 25.53 27.27
CA ILE A 142 12.00 25.57 25.84
C ILE A 142 11.93 24.22 25.08
N GLU A 143 12.46 23.11 25.58
CA GLU A 143 12.40 21.82 24.85
C GLU A 143 10.98 21.26 24.73
N GLY A 144 10.17 21.42 25.78
CA GLY A 144 8.77 21.02 25.76
C GLY A 144 8.01 21.76 24.66
N THR A 145 8.19 23.07 24.57
CA THR A 145 7.50 23.90 23.57
C THR A 145 7.89 23.52 22.14
N PHE A 146 9.18 23.26 21.87
CA PHE A 146 9.61 22.81 20.55
C PHE A 146 9.05 21.43 20.20
N TYR A 147 9.06 20.50 21.16
CA TYR A 147 8.43 19.18 20.99
C TYR A 147 6.93 19.30 20.72
N TYR A 148 6.20 20.14 21.45
CA TYR A 148 4.77 20.35 21.23
C TYR A 148 4.48 20.99 19.86
N ILE A 149 5.31 21.93 19.40
CA ILE A 149 5.16 22.53 18.07
C ILE A 149 5.44 21.49 16.98
N MET A 150 6.53 20.73 17.10
CA MET A 150 6.88 19.69 16.14
C MET A 150 5.79 18.61 16.08
N LYS A 151 5.34 18.14 17.24
CA LYS A 151 4.27 17.15 17.36
C LYS A 151 2.92 17.68 16.83
N ALA A 152 2.62 18.96 17.03
CA ALA A 152 1.44 19.60 16.45
C ALA A 152 1.51 19.70 14.92
N ILE A 153 2.70 19.80 14.33
CA ILE A 153 2.91 19.77 12.87
C ILE A 153 2.82 18.33 12.34
N GLU A 154 3.25 17.34 13.11
CA GLU A 154 3.10 15.92 12.76
C GLU A 154 1.64 15.47 12.80
N ASP A 155 0.86 15.93 13.79
CA ASP A 155 -0.54 15.58 13.93
C ASP A 155 -1.40 16.26 12.83
N PRO A 156 -2.09 15.51 11.95
CA PRO A 156 -2.80 16.07 10.80
C PRO A 156 -3.94 17.03 11.19
N LYS A 157 -4.58 16.79 12.34
CA LYS A 157 -5.65 17.65 12.86
C LYS A 157 -5.13 19.01 13.33
N TRP A 158 -3.97 19.01 13.99
CA TRP A 158 -3.34 20.22 14.50
C TRP A 158 -2.62 21.00 13.40
N ARG A 159 -1.93 20.29 12.50
CA ARG A 159 -1.29 20.87 11.32
C ARG A 159 -2.28 21.66 10.47
N ALA A 160 -3.45 21.09 10.16
CA ALA A 160 -4.47 21.79 9.38
C ALA A 160 -5.01 23.02 10.12
N ARG A 161 -5.28 22.89 11.43
CA ARG A 161 -5.83 23.98 12.25
C ARG A 161 -4.87 25.16 12.43
N LEU A 162 -3.56 24.90 12.42
CA LEU A 162 -2.52 25.92 12.56
C LEU A 162 -2.10 26.52 11.21
N LEU A 163 -1.76 25.66 10.23
CA LEU A 163 -1.16 26.11 8.97
C LEU A 163 -2.19 26.66 7.98
N VAL A 164 -3.44 26.19 7.98
CA VAL A 164 -4.44 26.66 7.01
C VAL A 164 -4.80 28.14 7.24
N PRO A 165 -5.14 28.60 8.46
CA PRO A 165 -5.42 30.02 8.68
C PRO A 165 -4.20 30.91 8.38
N LEU A 166 -3.00 30.45 8.77
CA LEU A 166 -1.75 31.16 8.51
C LEU A 166 -1.47 31.30 7.00
N SER A 167 -1.72 30.22 6.25
CA SER A 167 -1.55 30.20 4.79
C SER A 167 -2.49 31.17 4.08
N VAL A 168 -3.78 31.16 4.45
CA VAL A 168 -4.79 32.07 3.90
C VAL A 168 -4.41 33.52 4.22
N PHE A 169 -3.95 33.80 5.43
CA PHE A 169 -3.47 35.12 5.81
C PHE A 169 -2.28 35.58 4.95
N MET A 170 -1.27 34.74 4.77
CA MET A 170 -0.13 35.06 3.90
C MET A 170 -0.53 35.26 2.44
N MET A 171 -1.47 34.45 1.94
CA MET A 171 -2.00 34.58 0.58
C MET A 171 -2.76 35.90 0.40
N ILE A 172 -3.61 36.29 1.37
CA ILE A 172 -4.33 37.57 1.34
C ILE A 172 -3.35 38.75 1.32
N ILE A 173 -2.30 38.69 2.16
CA ILE A 173 -1.24 39.72 2.16
C ILE A 173 -0.53 39.76 0.80
N GLY A 174 -0.13 38.62 0.26
CA GLY A 174 0.57 38.55 -1.02
C GLY A 174 -0.27 39.08 -2.17
N LEU A 175 -1.55 38.69 -2.24
CA LEU A 175 -2.47 39.17 -3.27
C LEU A 175 -2.77 40.68 -3.11
N GLY A 176 -2.96 41.13 -1.87
CA GLY A 176 -3.20 42.54 -1.55
C GLY A 176 -2.00 43.43 -1.85
N MET A 177 -0.77 42.90 -1.78
CA MET A 177 0.44 43.61 -2.20
C MET A 177 0.64 43.65 -3.72
N ILE A 178 -0.01 42.76 -4.49
CA ILE A 178 0.10 42.71 -5.95
C ILE A 178 -0.89 43.69 -6.61
N LEU A 179 -2.12 43.80 -6.09
CA LEU A 179 -3.21 44.57 -6.71
C LEU A 179 -3.42 45.95 -6.06
N PRO A 180 -3.68 47.04 -6.83
CA PRO A 180 -3.71 47.18 -8.29
C PRO A 180 -2.46 47.93 -8.84
N GLY A 181 -1.31 47.83 -8.18
CA GLY A 181 -0.09 48.53 -8.59
C GLY A 181 1.14 48.32 -7.70
N GLY A 182 1.14 47.28 -6.86
CA GLY A 182 2.25 46.99 -5.95
C GLY A 182 3.32 46.10 -6.58
N GLY A 183 4.47 46.00 -5.91
CA GLY A 183 5.62 45.24 -6.40
C GLY A 183 5.31 43.75 -6.48
N VAL A 184 5.15 43.22 -7.70
CA VAL A 184 4.87 41.80 -7.97
C VAL A 184 5.85 40.90 -7.23
N LEU A 185 7.14 41.26 -7.20
CA LEU A 185 8.17 40.49 -6.50
C LEU A 185 7.95 40.43 -4.98
N ILE A 186 7.53 41.54 -4.38
CA ILE A 186 7.34 41.64 -2.91
C ILE A 186 6.07 40.89 -2.50
N GLY A 187 4.98 41.00 -3.27
CA GLY A 187 3.75 40.27 -2.98
C GLY A 187 3.80 38.78 -3.34
N ALA A 188 4.62 38.40 -4.33
CA ALA A 188 4.80 37.00 -4.71
C ALA A 188 5.43 36.16 -3.59
N MET A 189 6.34 36.72 -2.79
CA MET A 189 7.01 36.00 -1.70
C MET A 189 6.03 35.44 -0.65
N PRO A 190 5.19 36.25 0.03
CA PRO A 190 4.19 35.75 0.97
C PRO A 190 3.10 34.92 0.26
N LEU A 191 2.79 35.20 -1.00
CA LEU A 191 1.83 34.39 -1.76
C LEU A 191 2.35 32.95 -1.98
N ILE A 192 3.61 32.79 -2.41
CA ILE A 192 4.25 31.49 -2.62
C ILE A 192 4.37 30.73 -1.31
N VAL A 193 4.82 31.41 -0.24
CA VAL A 193 4.91 30.81 1.10
C VAL A 193 3.52 30.40 1.60
N GLY A 194 2.50 31.22 1.38
CA GLY A 194 1.11 30.91 1.72
C GLY A 194 0.62 29.66 0.98
N ILE A 195 0.81 29.59 -0.34
CA ILE A 195 0.44 28.40 -1.14
C ILE A 195 1.15 27.14 -0.64
N TRP A 196 2.45 27.24 -0.34
CA TRP A 196 3.23 26.12 0.19
C TRP A 196 2.75 25.66 1.57
N LEU A 197 2.49 26.60 2.49
CA LEU A 197 1.93 26.30 3.82
C LEU A 197 0.54 25.68 3.73
N LEU A 198 -0.29 26.11 2.77
CA LEU A 198 -1.61 25.54 2.53
C LEU A 198 -1.50 24.08 2.09
N ALA A 199 -0.62 23.80 1.11
CA ALA A 199 -0.36 22.44 0.64
C ALA A 199 0.10 21.52 1.79
N LYS A 200 1.01 22.02 2.63
CA LYS A 200 1.49 21.29 3.82
C LYS A 200 0.41 21.12 4.89
N GLY A 201 -0.38 22.18 5.14
CA GLY A 201 -1.50 22.19 6.08
C GLY A 201 -2.56 21.13 5.77
N LEU A 202 -2.89 20.99 4.49
CA LEU A 202 -3.86 20.00 3.99
C LEU A 202 -3.29 18.57 3.89
N GLY A 203 -1.98 18.39 4.10
CA GLY A 203 -1.33 17.10 3.87
C GLY A 203 -1.37 16.67 2.41
N ALA A 204 -1.32 17.64 1.49
CA ALA A 204 -1.38 17.40 0.05
C ALA A 204 -0.23 16.50 -0.42
N GLU A 205 0.90 16.47 0.29
CA GLU A 205 2.07 15.60 0.02
C GLU A 205 1.66 14.12 -0.10
N ASN A 206 0.90 13.61 0.87
CA ASN A 206 0.46 12.21 0.88
C ASN A 206 -0.59 11.91 -0.20
N GLN A 207 -1.35 12.93 -0.61
CA GLN A 207 -2.33 12.81 -1.70
C GLN A 207 -1.64 12.88 -3.06
N PHE A 208 -0.61 13.70 -3.19
CA PHE A 208 0.18 13.86 -4.40
C PHE A 208 1.00 12.62 -4.71
N GLU A 209 1.56 11.96 -3.70
CA GLU A 209 2.29 10.70 -3.87
C GLU A 209 1.37 9.60 -4.40
N ARG A 210 0.17 9.46 -3.82
CA ARG A 210 -0.85 8.51 -4.30
C ARG A 210 -1.30 8.85 -5.73
N LEU A 211 -1.57 10.13 -6.00
CA LEU A 211 -1.94 10.59 -7.33
C LEU A 211 -0.82 10.33 -8.36
N MET A 212 0.45 10.56 -8.00
CA MET A 212 1.59 10.29 -8.88
C MET A 212 1.75 8.80 -9.17
N LEU A 213 1.54 7.94 -8.18
CA LEU A 213 1.55 6.48 -8.37
C LEU A 213 0.39 6.05 -9.28
N ASP A 214 -0.83 6.51 -9.01
CA ASP A 214 -2.01 6.21 -9.82
C ASP A 214 -1.89 6.75 -11.25
N MET A 215 -1.30 7.95 -11.42
CA MET A 215 -1.01 8.55 -12.72
C MET A 215 0.08 7.78 -13.46
N ARG A 216 1.13 7.31 -12.79
CA ARG A 216 2.19 6.49 -13.40
C ARG A 216 1.63 5.17 -13.90
N ASP A 217 0.84 4.48 -13.08
CA ASP A 217 0.21 3.21 -13.44
C ASP A 217 -0.83 3.40 -14.56
N SER A 218 -1.61 4.48 -14.51
CA SER A 218 -2.58 4.82 -15.56
C SER A 218 -1.93 5.28 -16.86
N ALA A 219 -0.84 6.06 -16.79
CA ALA A 219 -0.12 6.56 -17.97
C ALA A 219 0.61 5.41 -18.69
N MET A 220 1.30 4.52 -17.98
CA MET A 220 2.00 3.40 -18.63
C MET A 220 1.02 2.43 -19.32
N GLY A 221 -0.17 2.20 -18.76
CA GLY A 221 -1.22 1.41 -19.40
C GLY A 221 -1.91 2.14 -20.56
N GLY A 222 -2.18 3.43 -20.37
CA GLY A 222 -2.85 4.29 -21.35
C GLY A 222 -2.01 4.58 -22.59
N ILE A 223 -0.68 4.79 -22.43
CA ILE A 223 0.24 5.13 -23.53
C ILE A 223 0.34 3.99 -24.54
N VAL A 224 0.51 2.74 -24.11
CA VAL A 224 0.61 1.61 -25.05
C VAL A 224 -0.71 1.40 -25.81
N SER A 225 -1.84 1.53 -25.11
CA SER A 225 -3.15 1.46 -25.77
C SER A 225 -3.36 2.62 -26.74
N SER A 226 -3.05 3.86 -26.36
CA SER A 226 -3.25 5.02 -27.24
C SER A 226 -2.37 4.97 -28.49
N LEU A 227 -1.13 4.47 -28.36
CA LEU A 227 -0.24 4.21 -29.51
C LEU A 227 -0.83 3.16 -30.46
N LEU A 228 -1.41 2.08 -29.94
CA LEU A 228 -2.07 1.06 -30.76
C LEU A 228 -3.33 1.59 -31.47
N TRP A 229 -4.10 2.46 -30.82
CA TRP A 229 -5.23 3.15 -31.46
C TRP A 229 -4.78 4.15 -32.53
N ALA A 230 -3.70 4.90 -32.29
CA ALA A 230 -3.11 5.79 -33.28
C ALA A 230 -2.59 5.01 -34.50
N PHE A 231 -1.91 3.89 -34.26
CA PHE A 231 -1.48 2.99 -35.33
C PHE A 231 -2.66 2.39 -36.09
N ALA A 232 -3.74 2.00 -35.41
CA ALA A 232 -4.96 1.52 -36.07
C ALA A 232 -5.61 2.59 -36.96
N SER A 233 -5.68 3.83 -36.47
CA SER A 233 -6.19 4.98 -37.23
C SER A 233 -5.33 5.24 -38.48
N PHE A 234 -4.01 5.24 -38.32
CA PHE A 234 -3.06 5.40 -39.40
C PHE A 234 -3.17 4.27 -40.44
N SER A 235 -3.25 3.02 -39.99
CA SER A 235 -3.40 1.84 -40.86
C SER A 235 -4.72 1.87 -41.63
N SER A 236 -5.83 2.27 -41.00
CA SER A 236 -7.12 2.48 -41.69
C SER A 236 -7.04 3.56 -42.77
N LEU A 237 -6.28 4.64 -42.53
CA LEU A 237 -6.04 5.68 -43.53
C LEU A 237 -5.23 5.13 -44.72
N LEU A 238 -4.21 4.33 -44.46
CA LEU A 238 -3.42 3.67 -45.51
C LEU A 238 -4.24 2.68 -46.32
N ALA A 239 -5.17 1.96 -45.72
CA ALA A 239 -6.10 1.09 -46.44
C ALA A 239 -6.90 1.89 -47.48
N ILE A 240 -7.49 3.02 -47.08
CA ILE A 240 -8.27 3.88 -47.98
C ILE A 240 -7.37 4.45 -49.08
N LEU A 241 -6.18 4.91 -48.72
CA LEU A 241 -5.26 5.53 -49.67
C LEU A 241 -4.74 4.53 -50.71
N GLU A 242 -4.41 3.30 -50.30
CA GLU A 242 -3.95 2.26 -51.22
C GLU A 242 -5.10 1.77 -52.12
N SER A 243 -6.31 1.57 -51.57
CA SER A 243 -7.49 1.28 -52.38
C SER A 243 -7.78 2.40 -53.40
N TYR A 244 -7.68 3.66 -52.99
CA TYR A 244 -7.85 4.81 -53.90
C TYR A 244 -6.76 4.85 -54.98
N ARG A 245 -5.50 4.59 -54.60
CA ARG A 245 -4.38 4.53 -55.54
C ARG A 245 -4.63 3.48 -56.62
N THR A 246 -5.10 2.29 -56.23
CA THR A 246 -5.44 1.20 -57.15
C THR A 246 -6.56 1.60 -58.12
N ILE A 247 -7.59 2.31 -57.65
CA ILE A 247 -8.68 2.80 -58.52
C ILE A 247 -8.18 3.82 -59.54
N VAL A 248 -7.33 4.77 -59.13
CA VAL A 248 -6.84 5.85 -60.02
C VAL A 248 -5.80 5.34 -61.02
N GLN A 249 -4.98 4.36 -60.63
CA GLN A 249 -3.93 3.77 -61.48
C GLN A 249 -4.42 2.56 -62.28
N ALA A 250 -5.72 2.23 -62.19
CA ALA A 250 -6.29 1.09 -62.89
C ALA A 250 -6.13 1.21 -64.41
N ASP A 251 -5.80 0.10 -65.06
CA ASP A 251 -5.70 0.05 -66.51
C ASP A 251 -7.08 0.24 -67.16
N SER A 252 -7.10 0.99 -68.25
CA SER A 252 -8.29 1.31 -69.05
C SER A 252 -9.00 0.08 -69.65
N GLY A 253 -8.32 -1.07 -69.67
CA GLY A 253 -8.86 -2.35 -70.13
C GLY A 253 -9.62 -3.16 -69.07
N LEU A 254 -9.56 -2.78 -67.78
CA LEU A 254 -10.24 -3.51 -66.70
C LEU A 254 -11.70 -3.07 -66.54
N SER A 255 -12.57 -4.04 -66.27
CA SER A 255 -13.96 -3.78 -65.90
C SER A 255 -14.05 -3.11 -64.52
N THR A 256 -15.11 -2.34 -64.28
CA THR A 256 -15.35 -1.69 -62.98
C THR A 256 -15.36 -2.68 -61.80
N VAL A 257 -15.79 -3.92 -62.05
CA VAL A 257 -15.81 -4.99 -61.03
C VAL A 257 -14.39 -5.49 -60.71
N GLN A 258 -13.53 -5.67 -61.72
CA GLN A 258 -12.13 -6.05 -61.51
C GLN A 258 -11.37 -4.98 -60.71
N ILE A 259 -11.56 -3.71 -61.07
CA ILE A 259 -10.93 -2.57 -60.37
C ILE A 259 -11.38 -2.53 -58.90
N ALA A 260 -12.66 -2.80 -58.63
CA ALA A 260 -13.17 -2.85 -57.27
C ALA A 260 -12.56 -4.01 -56.45
N ILE A 261 -12.41 -5.19 -57.04
CA ILE A 261 -11.79 -6.36 -56.39
C ILE A 261 -10.31 -6.08 -56.08
N GLU A 262 -9.55 -5.52 -57.03
CA GLU A 262 -8.14 -5.16 -56.82
C GLU A 262 -7.98 -4.05 -55.76
N ALA A 263 -8.88 -3.07 -55.76
CA ALA A 263 -8.90 -2.01 -54.75
C ALA A 263 -9.20 -2.58 -53.35
N MET A 264 -10.09 -3.56 -53.24
CA MET A 264 -10.39 -4.23 -51.96
C MET A 264 -9.21 -5.07 -51.47
N ASP A 265 -8.54 -5.80 -52.36
CA ASP A 265 -7.37 -6.62 -52.03
C ASP A 265 -6.19 -5.79 -51.55
N SER A 266 -5.86 -4.72 -52.28
CA SER A 266 -4.77 -3.81 -51.93
C SER A 266 -4.94 -3.12 -50.57
N GLY A 267 -6.19 -2.87 -50.14
CA GLY A 267 -6.50 -2.30 -48.83
C GLY A 267 -6.59 -3.34 -47.69
N LEU A 268 -6.75 -4.63 -48.01
CA LEU A 268 -7.10 -5.67 -47.04
C LEU A 268 -6.04 -5.81 -45.93
N GLN A 269 -4.76 -5.86 -46.29
CA GLN A 269 -3.64 -6.00 -45.34
C GLN A 269 -3.61 -4.86 -44.30
N TRP A 270 -3.86 -3.63 -44.74
CA TRP A 270 -3.91 -2.45 -43.87
C TRP A 270 -5.13 -2.45 -42.94
N ILE A 271 -6.28 -2.95 -43.41
CA ILE A 271 -7.47 -3.14 -42.56
C ILE A 271 -7.19 -4.17 -41.46
N ILE A 272 -6.48 -5.25 -41.79
CA ILE A 272 -6.14 -6.29 -40.82
C ILE A 272 -5.17 -5.77 -39.78
N LEU A 273 -4.12 -5.06 -40.20
CA LEU A 273 -3.19 -4.41 -39.27
C LEU A 273 -3.91 -3.44 -38.32
N ALA A 274 -4.90 -2.69 -38.83
CA ALA A 274 -5.74 -1.82 -38.00
C ALA A 274 -6.57 -2.64 -36.99
N SER A 275 -7.23 -3.70 -37.44
CA SER A 275 -8.07 -4.56 -36.59
C SER A 275 -7.26 -5.29 -35.51
N LEU A 276 -6.06 -5.76 -35.85
CA LEU A 276 -5.14 -6.43 -34.94
C LEU A 276 -4.62 -5.44 -33.89
N ALA A 277 -4.28 -4.21 -34.30
CA ALA A 277 -3.86 -3.18 -33.37
C ALA A 277 -4.97 -2.80 -32.36
N VAL A 278 -6.22 -2.68 -32.81
CA VAL A 278 -7.37 -2.47 -31.92
C VAL A 278 -7.54 -3.66 -30.97
N ALA A 279 -7.45 -4.89 -31.47
CA ALA A 279 -7.62 -6.07 -30.63
C ALA A 279 -6.46 -6.24 -29.63
N MET A 280 -5.22 -5.95 -30.02
CA MET A 280 -4.06 -5.88 -29.13
C MET A 280 -4.21 -4.78 -28.08
N SER A 281 -4.80 -3.63 -28.41
CA SER A 281 -5.09 -2.58 -27.43
C SER A 281 -6.00 -3.10 -26.31
N MET A 282 -7.02 -3.89 -26.67
CA MET A 282 -7.92 -4.51 -25.69
C MET A 282 -7.21 -5.56 -24.83
N VAL A 283 -6.26 -6.33 -25.41
CA VAL A 283 -5.42 -7.26 -24.64
C VAL A 283 -4.60 -6.50 -23.60
N VAL A 284 -3.90 -5.43 -24.00
CA VAL A 284 -3.06 -4.63 -23.11
C VAL A 284 -3.89 -4.03 -21.97
N LEU A 285 -5.06 -3.47 -22.27
CA LEU A 285 -5.95 -2.90 -21.26
C LEU A 285 -6.48 -3.95 -20.26
N ARG A 286 -6.85 -5.15 -20.75
CA ARG A 286 -7.39 -6.21 -19.87
C ARG A 286 -6.31 -6.94 -19.08
N TRP A 287 -5.11 -7.11 -19.63
CA TRP A 287 -3.95 -7.64 -18.91
C TRP A 287 -3.65 -6.76 -17.71
N ARG A 288 -3.49 -5.45 -17.91
CA ARG A 288 -3.19 -4.49 -16.84
C ARG A 288 -4.23 -4.51 -15.73
N ARG A 289 -5.51 -4.65 -16.06
CA ARG A 289 -6.61 -4.72 -15.08
C ARG A 289 -6.77 -6.10 -14.42
N GLY A 290 -5.94 -7.09 -14.74
CA GLY A 290 -6.09 -8.47 -14.24
C GLY A 290 -7.37 -9.17 -14.70
N THR A 291 -8.09 -8.61 -15.69
CA THR A 291 -9.39 -9.11 -16.19
C THR A 291 -9.26 -9.78 -17.55
N LEU A 292 -8.06 -10.27 -17.87
CA LEU A 292 -7.76 -10.91 -19.14
C LEU A 292 -8.57 -12.20 -19.25
N THR A 293 -9.62 -12.13 -20.06
CA THR A 293 -10.52 -13.24 -20.35
C THR A 293 -10.10 -13.93 -21.63
N GLY A 294 -10.19 -15.26 -21.67
CA GLY A 294 -9.89 -16.05 -22.87
C GLY A 294 -10.70 -15.65 -24.11
N ARG A 295 -11.84 -14.95 -23.92
CA ARG A 295 -12.64 -14.37 -25.01
C ARG A 295 -11.86 -13.44 -25.92
N VAL A 296 -10.83 -12.74 -25.42
CA VAL A 296 -10.02 -11.83 -26.27
C VAL A 296 -9.23 -12.62 -27.31
N PHE A 297 -8.65 -13.76 -26.92
CA PHE A 297 -7.97 -14.65 -27.86
C PHE A 297 -8.93 -15.27 -28.88
N GLN A 298 -10.18 -15.55 -28.49
CA GLN A 298 -11.20 -16.01 -29.42
C GLN A 298 -11.57 -14.93 -30.46
N ILE A 299 -11.65 -13.66 -30.07
CA ILE A 299 -11.91 -12.55 -30.99
C ILE A 299 -10.75 -12.39 -31.98
N MET A 300 -9.50 -12.46 -31.51
CA MET A 300 -8.30 -12.42 -32.36
C MET A 300 -8.28 -13.58 -33.37
N ALA A 301 -8.49 -14.81 -32.90
CA ALA A 301 -8.51 -15.99 -33.76
C ALA A 301 -9.68 -15.94 -34.76
N GLY A 302 -10.84 -15.40 -34.36
CA GLY A 302 -11.96 -15.18 -35.26
C GLY A 302 -11.64 -14.14 -36.34
N GLY A 303 -10.93 -13.07 -36.00
CA GLY A 303 -10.43 -12.09 -36.97
C GLY A 303 -9.47 -12.70 -38.00
N ALA A 304 -8.58 -13.60 -37.56
CA ALA A 304 -7.68 -14.32 -38.47
C ALA A 304 -8.43 -15.24 -39.45
N VAL A 305 -9.53 -15.87 -39.00
CA VAL A 305 -10.42 -16.64 -39.89
C VAL A 305 -11.07 -15.73 -40.93
N ILE A 306 -11.63 -14.59 -40.49
CA ILE A 306 -12.27 -13.63 -41.40
C ILE A 306 -11.27 -13.15 -42.47
N TYR A 307 -10.03 -12.85 -42.08
CA TYR A 307 -8.96 -12.51 -43.02
C TYR A 307 -8.72 -13.63 -44.03
N ALA A 308 -8.45 -14.84 -43.56
CA ALA A 308 -8.10 -15.95 -44.44
C ALA A 308 -9.20 -16.25 -45.47
N PHE A 309 -10.47 -16.10 -45.09
CA PHE A 309 -11.61 -16.21 -46.01
C PHE A 309 -11.73 -15.02 -46.97
N ALA A 310 -11.45 -13.80 -46.49
CA ALA A 310 -11.50 -12.61 -47.33
C ALA A 310 -10.38 -12.63 -48.39
N GLU A 311 -9.17 -13.01 -48.02
CA GLU A 311 -8.02 -13.13 -48.92
C GLU A 311 -8.26 -14.24 -49.95
N ALA A 312 -8.60 -15.46 -49.53
CA ALA A 312 -8.94 -16.55 -50.44
C ALA A 312 -10.10 -16.19 -51.38
N GLY A 313 -11.13 -15.52 -50.86
CA GLY A 313 -12.27 -15.06 -51.66
C GLY A 313 -11.89 -14.01 -52.71
N LEU A 314 -11.03 -13.05 -52.36
CA LEU A 314 -10.53 -12.03 -53.29
C LEU A 314 -9.58 -12.65 -54.33
N ASP A 315 -8.74 -13.61 -53.95
CA ASP A 315 -7.88 -14.35 -54.87
C ASP A 315 -8.69 -15.09 -55.93
N VAL A 316 -9.69 -15.87 -55.50
CA VAL A 316 -10.58 -16.58 -56.41
C VAL A 316 -11.38 -15.61 -57.27
N ALA A 317 -11.87 -14.49 -56.70
CA ALA A 317 -12.59 -13.47 -57.46
C ALA A 317 -11.71 -12.81 -58.54
N ARG A 318 -10.42 -12.57 -58.27
CA ARG A 318 -9.45 -12.08 -59.25
C ARG A 318 -9.24 -13.09 -60.39
N GLN A 319 -9.07 -14.36 -60.08
CA GLN A 319 -8.90 -15.40 -61.10
C GLN A 319 -10.13 -15.50 -62.02
N ILE A 320 -11.34 -15.55 -61.45
CA ILE A 320 -12.60 -15.65 -62.21
C ILE A 320 -12.81 -14.43 -63.09
N THR A 321 -12.61 -13.24 -62.53
CA THR A 321 -12.79 -12.01 -63.30
C THR A 321 -11.69 -11.82 -64.34
N GLY A 322 -10.48 -12.35 -64.13
CA GLY A 322 -9.39 -12.39 -65.11
C GLY A 322 -9.62 -13.33 -66.31
N GLY A 323 -10.78 -14.01 -66.38
CA GLY A 323 -11.16 -14.88 -67.49
C GLY A 323 -10.73 -16.34 -67.31
N VAL A 324 -10.22 -16.72 -66.14
CA VAL A 324 -9.91 -18.11 -65.80
C VAL A 324 -11.20 -18.80 -65.32
N THR A 325 -11.52 -19.97 -65.88
CA THR A 325 -12.62 -20.78 -65.37
C THR A 325 -12.16 -21.49 -64.10
N TYR A 326 -12.88 -21.30 -63.01
CA TYR A 326 -12.53 -21.93 -61.74
C TYR A 326 -12.90 -23.42 -61.78
N GLU A 327 -11.90 -24.28 -61.92
CA GLU A 327 -12.08 -25.72 -61.89
C GLU A 327 -12.18 -26.22 -60.44
N LEU A 328 -13.19 -27.06 -60.16
CA LEU A 328 -13.39 -27.67 -58.84
C LEU A 328 -12.46 -28.88 -58.62
N ASP A 329 -11.17 -28.70 -58.92
CA ASP A 329 -10.15 -29.71 -58.68
C ASP A 329 -9.66 -29.63 -57.22
N PRO A 330 -9.49 -30.77 -56.52
CA PRO A 330 -9.01 -30.77 -55.14
C PRO A 330 -7.66 -30.06 -54.93
N GLY A 331 -6.77 -30.04 -55.94
CA GLY A 331 -5.49 -29.34 -55.87
C GLY A 331 -5.63 -27.81 -55.84
N VAL A 332 -6.51 -27.28 -56.70
CA VAL A 332 -6.80 -25.83 -56.79
C VAL A 332 -7.51 -25.35 -55.52
N ILE A 333 -8.52 -26.10 -55.05
CA ILE A 333 -9.24 -25.76 -53.81
C ILE A 333 -8.30 -25.77 -52.60
N TYR A 334 -7.38 -26.72 -52.52
CA TYR A 334 -6.40 -26.78 -51.43
C TYR A 334 -5.45 -25.57 -51.44
N ASN A 335 -4.99 -25.16 -52.62
CA ASN A 335 -4.08 -24.03 -52.75
C ASN A 335 -4.75 -22.70 -52.36
N ASP A 336 -5.98 -22.48 -52.85
CA ASP A 336 -6.67 -21.20 -52.66
C ASP A 336 -7.33 -21.09 -51.28
N TRP A 337 -7.84 -22.20 -50.73
CA TRP A 337 -8.58 -22.19 -49.44
C TRP A 337 -7.81 -22.83 -48.27
N GLY A 338 -6.61 -23.37 -48.50
CA GLY A 338 -5.85 -24.08 -47.49
C GLY A 338 -5.59 -23.25 -46.23
N LEU A 339 -5.25 -21.97 -46.39
CA LEU A 339 -5.01 -21.04 -45.28
C LEU A 339 -6.31 -20.80 -44.47
N ALA A 340 -7.46 -20.68 -45.13
CA ALA A 340 -8.77 -20.52 -44.49
C ALA A 340 -9.16 -21.76 -43.66
N VAL A 341 -8.90 -22.96 -44.18
CA VAL A 341 -9.13 -24.22 -43.44
C VAL A 341 -8.23 -24.31 -42.21
N VAL A 342 -6.94 -24.00 -42.36
CA VAL A 342 -5.99 -23.97 -41.22
C VAL A 342 -6.44 -22.95 -40.17
N ALA A 343 -6.86 -21.75 -40.59
CA ALA A 343 -7.35 -20.72 -39.68
C ALA A 343 -8.57 -21.20 -38.86
N ILE A 344 -9.50 -21.95 -39.46
CA ILE A 344 -10.63 -22.56 -38.74
C ILE A 344 -10.16 -23.55 -37.68
N VAL A 345 -9.21 -24.42 -38.03
CA VAL A 345 -8.65 -25.40 -37.09
C VAL A 345 -7.99 -24.69 -35.91
N VAL A 346 -7.20 -23.65 -36.17
CA VAL A 346 -6.58 -22.81 -35.13
C VAL A 346 -7.64 -22.14 -34.26
N TYR A 347 -8.68 -21.54 -34.85
CA TYR A 347 -9.78 -20.95 -34.10
C TYR A 347 -10.49 -21.97 -33.21
N TRP A 348 -10.74 -23.17 -33.72
CA TRP A 348 -11.35 -24.26 -32.95
C TRP A 348 -10.45 -24.70 -31.78
N MET A 349 -9.13 -24.80 -31.99
CA MET A 349 -8.17 -25.09 -30.92
C MET A 349 -8.17 -24.01 -29.84
N VAL A 350 -8.12 -22.72 -30.22
CA VAL A 350 -8.17 -21.58 -29.29
C VAL A 350 -9.49 -21.59 -28.51
N ARG A 351 -10.62 -21.79 -29.19
CA ARG A 351 -11.95 -21.86 -28.55
C ARG A 351 -12.01 -22.98 -27.52
N THR A 352 -11.48 -24.16 -27.86
CA THR A 352 -11.47 -25.34 -26.99
C THR A 352 -10.55 -25.14 -25.78
N GLY A 353 -9.35 -24.58 -25.99
CA GLY A 353 -8.42 -24.22 -24.93
C GLY A 353 -9.06 -23.25 -23.93
N VAL A 354 -9.66 -22.17 -24.41
CA VAL A 354 -10.35 -21.18 -23.56
C VAL A 354 -11.49 -21.80 -22.76
N LYS A 355 -12.31 -22.66 -23.39
CA LYS A 355 -13.41 -23.36 -22.70
C LYS A 355 -12.89 -24.28 -21.59
N SER A 356 -11.82 -25.04 -21.86
CA SER A 356 -11.22 -25.95 -20.88
C SER A 356 -10.68 -25.23 -19.64
N TRP A 357 -10.09 -24.04 -19.84
CA TRP A 357 -9.57 -23.21 -18.75
C TRP A 357 -10.69 -22.62 -17.89
N SER A 358 -11.77 -22.13 -18.52
CA SER A 358 -12.93 -21.63 -17.76
C SER A 358 -13.59 -22.72 -16.91
N THR A 359 -13.73 -23.94 -17.45
CA THR A 359 -14.36 -25.06 -16.73
C THR A 359 -13.50 -25.55 -15.56
N ARG A 360 -12.16 -25.53 -15.68
CA ARG A 360 -11.23 -25.83 -14.56
C ARG A 360 -11.34 -24.82 -13.42
N GLN A 361 -11.52 -23.54 -13.74
CA GLN A 361 -11.63 -22.48 -12.75
C GLN A 361 -12.94 -22.59 -11.94
N GLU A 362 -14.05 -22.96 -12.58
CA GLU A 362 -15.33 -23.26 -11.90
C GLU A 362 -15.26 -24.52 -11.01
N THR A 363 -14.47 -25.54 -11.39
CA THR A 363 -14.34 -26.75 -10.57
C THR A 363 -13.45 -26.54 -9.34
N GLN A 364 -12.40 -25.70 -9.42
CA GLN A 364 -11.57 -25.35 -8.27
C GLN A 364 -12.30 -24.47 -7.24
N GLY A 365 -13.24 -23.61 -7.66
CA GLY A 365 -14.04 -22.79 -6.74
C GLY A 365 -15.07 -23.57 -5.91
N ARG A 366 -15.32 -24.85 -6.23
CA ARG A 366 -16.31 -25.70 -5.52
C ARG A 366 -15.71 -26.58 -4.41
N PHE A 367 -14.39 -26.55 -4.20
CA PHE A 367 -13.71 -27.30 -3.15
C PHE A 367 -13.32 -26.40 -1.96
N TRP A 368 -14.30 -25.78 -1.31
CA TRP A 368 -14.20 -25.32 0.07
C TRP A 368 -15.51 -25.68 0.77
N GLY A 369 -15.54 -26.89 1.33
CA GLY A 369 -16.73 -27.48 1.91
C GLY A 369 -16.50 -28.90 2.38
N VAL A 370 -15.44 -29.10 3.18
CA VAL A 370 -15.37 -30.07 4.28
C VAL A 370 -14.60 -29.38 5.40
#